data_AF-A0A535UHM2-F1
#
_entry.id   AF-A0A535UHM2-F1
#
_cell.length_a   1.000
_cell.length_b   1.000
_cell.length_c   1.000
_cell.angle_alpha   90.00
_cell.angle_beta   90.00
_cell.angle_gamma   90.00
#
_symmetry.space_group_name_H-M   'P 1'
#
loop_
_entity.id
_entity.type
_entity.pdbx_description
1 polymer ?
#
loop_
_entity_poly.entity_id
_entity_poly.type
_entity_poly.pdbx_seq_one_letter_code
_entity_poly.pdbx_strand_id
1 'polypeptide(L)'
;DQLWRVHYFAGFLLVPLLLLKLATTGYRMAAYYLGNRRYRRAGPPAHLLRILAPVLVISTVVLFLSGIVMWLENSRLQPWSTLHTDAAVVFCVTASVHLLAYLRRASSESAAELRRRTRSGVRLRGALGATLVVGVVLAVVTIAPSRLPARPHHLRAEFGRITAPAPGG
;
A
#
# COMPACT_ATOMS: atom_id res chain seq x y z
N ASP A 1 -11.11 10.72 17.57
CA ASP A 1 -11.35 11.62 16.41
C ASP A 1 -10.09 12.22 15.77
N GLN A 2 -9.01 12.38 16.52
CA GLN A 2 -7.82 13.04 16.01
C GLN A 2 -7.10 12.24 14.91
N LEU A 3 -6.97 10.93 15.07
CA LEU A 3 -6.27 10.06 14.10
C LEU A 3 -6.92 10.06 12.72
N TRP A 4 -8.25 10.15 12.63
CA TRP A 4 -8.94 10.19 11.34
C TRP A 4 -8.70 11.51 10.61
N ARG A 5 -8.68 12.65 11.33
CA ARG A 5 -8.36 13.95 10.74
C ARG A 5 -6.97 13.94 10.15
N VAL A 6 -6.01 13.41 10.91
CA VAL A 6 -4.61 13.27 10.45
C VAL A 6 -4.52 12.34 9.24
N HIS A 7 -5.26 11.23 9.23
CA HIS A 7 -5.26 10.29 8.10
C HIS A 7 -5.77 10.94 6.80
N TYR A 8 -6.92 11.61 6.81
CA TYR A 8 -7.43 12.30 5.62
C TYR A 8 -6.53 13.46 5.22
N PHE A 9 -6.05 14.25 6.19
CA PHE A 9 -5.12 15.34 5.92
C PHE A 9 -3.85 14.84 5.21
N ALA A 10 -3.23 13.78 5.73
CA ALA A 10 -2.08 13.14 5.09
C ALA A 10 -2.44 12.63 3.70
N GLY A 11 -3.59 11.94 3.54
CA GLY A 11 -4.09 11.51 2.24
C GLY A 11 -4.16 12.65 1.23
N PHE A 12 -4.85 13.75 1.55
CA PHE A 12 -4.97 14.89 0.64
C PHE A 12 -3.63 15.55 0.33
N LEU A 13 -2.70 15.60 1.29
CA LEU A 13 -1.34 16.10 1.05
C LEU A 13 -0.54 15.21 0.09
N LEU A 14 -0.76 13.89 0.12
CA LEU A 14 -0.12 12.93 -0.76
C LEU A 14 -0.67 12.97 -2.19
N VAL A 15 -1.93 13.37 -2.40
CA VAL A 15 -2.56 13.43 -3.74
C VAL A 15 -1.72 14.20 -4.77
N PRO A 16 -1.33 15.48 -4.55
CA PRO A 16 -0.55 16.23 -5.53
C PRO A 16 0.83 15.61 -5.80
N LEU A 17 1.49 15.10 -4.76
CA LEU A 17 2.78 14.41 -4.89
C LEU A 17 2.67 13.14 -5.74
N LEU A 18 1.59 12.37 -5.54
CA LEU A 18 1.33 11.16 -6.29
C LEU A 18 0.93 11.46 -7.74
N LEU A 19 0.10 12.48 -7.98
CA LEU A 19 -0.23 12.93 -9.33
C LEU A 19 1.03 13.32 -10.09
N LEU A 20 1.93 14.10 -9.48
CA LEU A 20 3.21 14.45 -10.09
C LEU A 20 4.07 13.22 -10.36
N LYS A 21 4.15 12.29 -9.42
CA LYS A 21 4.89 11.03 -9.58
C LYS A 21 4.35 10.21 -10.74
N LEU A 22 3.03 10.00 -10.79
CA LEU A 22 2.36 9.22 -11.82
C LEU A 22 2.47 9.89 -13.20
N ALA A 23 2.27 11.20 -13.28
CA ALA A 23 2.41 11.96 -14.52
C ALA A 23 3.83 11.87 -15.08
N THR A 24 4.85 12.08 -14.23
CA THR A 24 6.26 12.01 -14.68
C THR A 24 6.67 10.59 -15.08
N THR A 25 6.28 9.56 -14.33
CA THR A 25 6.59 8.17 -14.71
C THR A 25 5.78 7.70 -15.91
N GLY A 26 4.51 8.09 -16.01
CA GLY A 26 3.61 7.79 -17.11
C GLY A 26 4.06 8.45 -18.41
N TYR A 27 4.45 9.72 -18.35
CA TYR A 27 5.04 10.42 -19.50
C TYR A 27 6.31 9.72 -20.00
N ARG A 28 7.23 9.34 -19.10
CA ARG A 28 8.45 8.60 -19.47
C ARG A 28 8.14 7.24 -20.09
N MET A 29 7.16 6.54 -19.56
CA MET A 29 6.70 5.25 -20.09
C MET A 29 6.09 5.44 -21.48
N ALA A 30 5.14 6.36 -21.63
CA ALA A 30 4.51 6.69 -22.90
C ALA A 30 5.56 7.10 -23.94
N ALA A 31 6.48 8.00 -23.61
CA ALA A 31 7.56 8.43 -24.50
C ALA A 31 8.49 7.29 -24.93
N TYR A 32 8.73 6.30 -24.06
CA TYR A 32 9.47 5.09 -24.43
C TYR A 32 8.70 4.24 -25.45
N TYR A 33 7.41 3.98 -25.23
CA TYR A 33 6.58 3.17 -26.12
C TYR A 33 6.21 3.88 -27.43
N LEU A 34 6.12 5.22 -27.44
CA LEU A 34 5.97 6.03 -28.65
C LEU A 34 7.27 6.14 -29.48
N GLY A 35 8.35 5.49 -29.06
CA GLY A 35 9.56 5.36 -29.88
C GLY A 35 10.56 6.51 -29.77
N ASN A 36 10.43 7.40 -28.78
CA ASN A 36 11.34 8.54 -28.63
C ASN A 36 12.80 8.06 -28.44
N ARG A 37 13.69 8.46 -29.36
CA ARG A 37 15.09 8.01 -29.45
C ARG A 37 15.88 8.26 -28.15
N ARG A 38 15.57 9.33 -27.40
CA ARG A 38 16.22 9.65 -26.13
C ARG A 38 15.89 8.62 -25.04
N TYR A 39 14.64 8.15 -24.97
CA TYR A 39 14.19 7.18 -23.98
C TYR A 39 14.53 5.74 -24.39
N ARG A 40 14.55 5.43 -25.69
CA ARG A 40 14.98 4.10 -26.18
C ARG A 40 16.47 3.83 -25.97
N ARG A 41 17.32 4.86 -26.12
CA ARG A 41 18.77 4.76 -25.87
C ARG A 41 19.12 4.47 -24.40
N ALA A 42 18.21 4.79 -23.46
CA ALA A 42 18.39 4.49 -22.04
C ALA A 42 18.24 2.99 -21.70
N GLY A 43 17.89 2.14 -22.69
CA GLY A 43 17.73 0.70 -22.51
C GLY A 43 16.35 0.30 -21.98
N PRO A 44 15.96 -0.98 -22.17
CA PRO A 44 14.67 -1.47 -21.68
C PRO A 44 14.65 -1.48 -20.14
N PRO A 45 13.60 -0.95 -19.49
CA PRO A 45 13.44 -1.05 -18.05
C PRO A 45 13.32 -2.52 -17.63
N ALA A 46 13.95 -2.88 -16.50
CA ALA A 46 14.01 -4.26 -16.03
C ALA A 46 12.61 -4.89 -15.89
N HIS A 47 12.42 -6.09 -16.44
CA HIS A 47 11.12 -6.77 -16.58
C HIS A 47 10.36 -6.95 -15.25
N LEU A 48 11.06 -7.24 -14.15
CA LEU A 48 10.44 -7.42 -12.83
C LEU A 48 9.80 -6.12 -12.29
N LEU A 49 10.46 -4.98 -12.53
CA LEU A 49 9.95 -3.65 -12.16
C LEU A 49 8.74 -3.23 -13.01
N ARG A 50 8.59 -3.84 -14.19
CA ARG A 50 7.50 -3.59 -15.14
C ARG A 50 6.17 -4.19 -14.71
N ILE A 51 6.17 -5.27 -13.94
CA ILE A 51 4.96 -5.90 -13.39
C ILE A 51 4.59 -5.28 -12.03
N LEU A 52 5.59 -4.95 -11.21
CA LEU A 52 5.36 -4.27 -9.94
C LEU A 52 4.78 -2.86 -10.12
N ALA A 53 5.20 -2.15 -11.17
CA ALA A 53 4.72 -0.81 -11.47
C ALA A 53 3.19 -0.72 -11.65
N PRO A 54 2.53 -1.48 -12.54
CA PRO A 54 1.09 -1.40 -12.73
C PRO A 54 0.32 -1.81 -11.47
N VAL A 55 0.76 -2.85 -10.74
CA VAL A 55 0.13 -3.24 -9.47
C VAL A 55 0.22 -2.09 -8.45
N LEU A 56 1.37 -1.44 -8.35
CA LEU A 56 1.54 -0.30 -7.44
C LEU A 56 0.66 0.89 -7.86
N VAL A 57 0.56 1.17 -9.16
CA VAL A 57 -0.27 2.25 -9.69
C VAL A 57 -1.75 1.98 -9.42
N ILE A 58 -2.25 0.78 -9.76
CA ILE A 58 -3.65 0.40 -9.56
C ILE A 58 -4.00 0.44 -8.07
N SER A 59 -3.19 -0.18 -7.21
CA SER A 59 -3.43 -0.18 -5.76
C SER A 59 -3.42 1.25 -5.19
N THR A 60 -2.53 2.13 -5.65
CA THR A 60 -2.54 3.55 -5.27
C THR A 60 -3.83 4.24 -5.70
N VAL A 61 -4.27 4.07 -6.95
CA VAL A 61 -5.50 4.69 -7.45
C VAL A 61 -6.71 4.24 -6.65
N VAL A 62 -6.86 2.93 -6.43
CA VAL A 62 -7.98 2.36 -5.65
C VAL A 62 -7.95 2.86 -4.20
N LEU A 63 -6.78 2.89 -3.56
CA LEU A 63 -6.61 3.36 -2.19
C LEU A 63 -7.06 4.82 -2.03
N PHE A 64 -6.63 5.71 -2.92
CA PHE A 64 -6.97 7.12 -2.84
C PHE A 64 -8.43 7.41 -3.23
N LEU A 65 -8.93 6.78 -4.30
CA LEU A 65 -10.32 6.96 -4.72
C LEU A 65 -11.29 6.48 -3.65
N SER A 66 -11.09 5.28 -3.09
CA SER A 66 -11.94 4.77 -2.01
C SER A 66 -11.92 5.67 -0.77
N GLY A 67 -10.76 6.24 -0.42
CA GLY A 67 -10.64 7.19 0.70
C GLY A 67 -11.38 8.50 0.45
N ILE A 68 -11.32 9.04 -0.77
CA ILE A 68 -12.04 10.25 -1.18
C ILE A 68 -13.56 10.00 -1.16
N VAL A 69 -14.01 8.85 -1.70
CA VAL A 69 -15.44 8.49 -1.70
C VAL A 69 -15.98 8.37 -0.27
N MET A 70 -15.28 7.67 0.62
CA MET A 70 -15.67 7.58 2.04
C MET A 70 -15.70 8.94 2.74
N TRP A 71 -14.81 9.86 2.36
CA TRP A 71 -14.83 11.23 2.89
C TRP A 71 -16.05 12.02 2.39
N LEU A 72 -16.38 11.93 1.10
CA LEU A 72 -17.54 12.58 0.50
C LEU A 72 -18.88 12.03 1.04
N GLU A 73 -18.98 10.72 1.21
CA GLU A 73 -20.17 10.05 1.75
C GLU A 73 -20.29 10.24 3.27
N ASN A 74 -19.24 10.75 3.94
CA ASN A 74 -19.11 10.80 5.39
C ASN A 74 -19.45 9.44 6.06
N SER A 75 -19.20 8.35 5.35
CA SER A 75 -19.57 6.99 5.71
C SER A 75 -18.38 6.07 5.53
N ARG A 76 -18.24 5.10 6.44
CA ARG A 76 -17.16 4.09 6.43
C ARG A 76 -17.69 2.68 6.28
N LEU A 77 -18.94 2.57 5.87
CA LEU A 77 -19.61 1.30 5.67
C LEU A 77 -19.06 0.59 4.44
N GLN A 78 -19.36 -0.70 4.35
CA GLN A 78 -19.11 -1.48 3.15
C GLN A 78 -19.87 -0.87 1.97
N PRO A 79 -19.30 -0.90 0.75
CA PRO A 79 -18.13 -1.70 0.34
C PRO A 79 -16.78 -0.95 0.39
N TRP A 80 -16.80 0.38 0.49
CA TRP A 80 -15.61 1.20 0.28
C TRP A 80 -14.49 0.96 1.30
N SER A 81 -14.83 0.69 2.56
CA SER A 81 -13.82 0.44 3.61
C SER A 81 -13.06 -0.87 3.43
N THR A 82 -13.69 -1.92 2.88
CA THR A 82 -12.97 -3.15 2.49
C THR A 82 -12.04 -2.85 1.34
N LEU A 83 -12.55 -2.25 0.26
CA LEU A 83 -11.72 -1.94 -0.90
C LEU A 83 -10.51 -1.06 -0.54
N HIS A 84 -10.72 -0.06 0.33
CA HIS A 84 -9.65 0.80 0.83
C HIS A 84 -8.60 0.02 1.62
N THR A 85 -9.03 -0.86 2.53
CA THR A 85 -8.13 -1.67 3.35
C THR A 85 -7.35 -2.67 2.50
N ASP A 86 -8.02 -3.35 1.57
CA ASP A 86 -7.42 -4.32 0.66
C ASP A 86 -6.38 -3.66 -0.24
N ALA A 87 -6.72 -2.51 -0.82
CA ALA A 87 -5.81 -1.71 -1.62
C ALA A 87 -4.63 -1.19 -0.78
N ALA A 88 -4.84 -0.79 0.48
CA ALA A 88 -3.77 -0.36 1.38
C ALA A 88 -2.76 -1.47 1.63
N VAL A 89 -3.23 -2.71 1.86
CA VAL A 89 -2.35 -3.87 2.06
C VAL A 89 -1.53 -4.16 0.80
N VAL A 90 -2.18 -4.23 -0.36
CA VAL A 90 -1.50 -4.48 -1.64
C VAL A 90 -0.48 -3.37 -1.93
N PHE A 91 -0.85 -2.11 -1.70
CA PHE A 91 0.03 -0.95 -1.86
C PHE A 91 1.26 -1.08 -0.95
N CYS A 92 1.07 -1.33 0.34
CA CYS A 92 2.17 -1.43 1.31
C CYS A 92 3.16 -2.55 0.96
N VAL A 93 2.66 -3.74 0.60
CA VAL A 93 3.49 -4.87 0.17
C VAL A 93 4.26 -4.51 -1.11
N THR A 94 3.54 -4.03 -2.12
CA THR A 94 4.13 -3.74 -3.43
C THR A 94 5.14 -2.59 -3.35
N ALA A 95 4.82 -1.52 -2.63
CA ALA A 95 5.70 -0.38 -2.39
C ALA A 95 6.97 -0.78 -1.64
N SER A 96 6.85 -1.68 -0.67
CA SER A 96 8.01 -2.19 0.09
C SER A 96 8.94 -3.01 -0.80
N VAL A 97 8.40 -3.96 -1.59
CA VAL A 97 9.20 -4.74 -2.54
C VAL A 97 9.83 -3.81 -3.60
N HIS A 98 9.07 -2.84 -4.11
CA HIS A 98 9.56 -1.85 -5.07
C HIS A 98 10.72 -1.03 -4.50
N LEU A 99 10.56 -0.52 -3.27
CA LEU A 99 11.58 0.27 -2.58
C LEU A 99 12.84 -0.56 -2.32
N LEU A 100 12.70 -1.80 -1.84
CA LEU A 100 13.83 -2.71 -1.62
C LEU A 100 14.59 -3.00 -2.92
N ALA A 101 13.88 -3.29 -4.00
CA ALA A 101 14.49 -3.53 -5.31
C ALA A 101 15.27 -2.29 -5.78
N TYR A 102 14.71 -1.10 -5.60
CA TYR A 102 15.36 0.15 -5.95
C TYR A 102 16.59 0.43 -5.07
N LEU A 103 16.48 0.25 -3.75
CA LEU A 103 17.58 0.44 -2.80
C LEU A 103 18.74 -0.53 -3.08
N ARG A 104 18.44 -1.81 -3.36
CA ARG A 104 19.46 -2.79 -3.73
C ARG A 104 20.20 -2.37 -4.99
N ARG A 105 19.48 -1.94 -6.04
CA ARG A 105 20.07 -1.46 -7.29
C ARG A 105 20.91 -0.20 -7.10
N ALA A 106 20.38 0.79 -6.39
CA ALA A 106 21.09 2.02 -6.06
C ALA A 106 22.37 1.72 -5.25
N SER A 107 22.31 0.76 -4.32
CA SER A 107 23.45 0.35 -3.52
C SER A 107 24.49 -0.44 -4.31
N SER A 108 24.10 -1.28 -5.28
CA SER A 108 25.07 -2.02 -6.11
C SER A 108 25.84 -1.10 -7.05
N GLU A 109 25.17 -0.08 -7.58
CA GLU A 109 25.80 0.95 -8.42
C GLU A 109 26.69 1.86 -7.57
N SER A 110 26.24 2.26 -6.37
CA SER A 110 27.05 3.04 -5.42
C SER A 110 28.18 2.25 -4.78
N ALA A 111 28.08 0.92 -4.64
CA ALA A 111 29.14 0.09 -4.04
C ALA A 111 30.36 -0.06 -4.96
N ALA A 112 30.18 0.08 -6.27
CA ALA A 112 31.29 0.17 -7.22
C ALA A 112 32.09 1.48 -7.04
N GLU A 113 31.39 2.58 -6.76
CA GLU A 113 31.97 3.90 -6.46
C GLU A 113 32.58 3.94 -5.03
N LEU A 114 31.87 3.39 -4.04
CA LEU A 114 32.19 3.47 -2.62
C LEU A 114 33.23 2.45 -2.15
N ARG A 115 33.51 1.39 -2.93
CA ARG A 115 34.74 0.58 -2.74
C ARG A 115 36.01 1.44 -2.76
N ARG A 116 35.93 2.69 -3.26
CA ARG A 116 37.00 3.68 -3.15
C ARG A 116 36.95 4.55 -1.89
N ARG A 117 35.85 4.65 -1.09
CA ARG A 117 35.74 5.69 -0.04
C ARG A 117 35.03 5.44 1.32
N THR A 118 34.36 4.33 1.69
CA THR A 118 34.10 3.88 3.12
C THR A 118 32.93 2.89 3.30
N ARG A 119 33.04 1.98 4.29
CA ARG A 119 32.16 0.81 4.55
C ARG A 119 30.84 1.07 5.31
N SER A 120 30.60 2.27 5.85
CA SER A 120 29.57 2.48 6.89
C SER A 120 28.12 2.61 6.37
N GLY A 121 27.91 3.24 5.21
CA GLY A 121 26.56 3.60 4.73
C GLY A 121 25.69 2.46 4.18
N VAL A 122 26.22 1.25 4.01
CA VAL A 122 25.48 0.12 3.39
C VAL A 122 24.65 -0.65 4.42
N ARG A 123 25.13 -0.75 5.67
CA ARG A 123 24.45 -1.49 6.75
C ARG A 123 23.18 -0.80 7.24
N LEU A 124 23.22 0.54 7.38
CA LEU A 124 22.07 1.33 7.80
C LEU A 124 20.90 1.27 6.78
N ARG A 125 21.22 1.22 5.48
CA ARG A 125 20.22 1.16 4.41
C ARG A 125 19.55 -0.21 4.29
N GLY A 126 20.27 -1.29 4.55
CA GLY A 126 19.69 -2.63 4.65
C GLY A 126 18.76 -2.78 5.85
N ALA A 127 19.11 -2.17 6.99
CA ALA A 127 18.28 -2.19 8.19
C ALA A 127 16.94 -1.47 8.01
N LEU A 128 16.92 -0.33 7.30
CA LEU A 128 15.68 0.41 6.98
C LEU A 128 14.73 -0.38 6.06
N GLY A 129 15.28 -1.13 5.10
CA GLY A 129 14.49 -2.01 4.26
C GLY A 129 13.87 -3.18 5.05
N ALA A 130 14.65 -3.77 5.96
CA ALA A 130 14.18 -4.86 6.81
C ALA A 130 13.08 -4.43 7.79
N THR A 131 13.21 -3.27 8.43
CA THR A 131 12.16 -2.74 9.32
C THR A 131 10.86 -2.43 8.56
N LEU A 132 10.94 -1.97 7.32
CA LEU A 132 9.75 -1.76 6.49
C LEU A 132 9.04 -3.10 6.17
N VAL A 133 9.81 -4.14 5.81
CA VAL A 133 9.24 -5.49 5.57
C VAL A 133 8.60 -6.05 6.83
N VAL A 134 9.26 -5.93 7.98
CA VAL A 134 8.71 -6.36 9.27
C VAL A 134 7.43 -5.60 9.59
N GLY A 135 7.39 -4.29 9.35
CA GLY A 135 6.18 -3.47 9.52
C GLY A 135 5.01 -3.94 8.63
N VAL A 136 5.28 -4.28 7.37
CA VAL A 136 4.26 -4.82 6.45
C VAL A 136 3.76 -6.19 6.89
N VAL A 137 4.67 -7.12 7.24
CA VAL A 137 4.30 -8.45 7.73
C VAL A 137 3.45 -8.32 8.99
N LEU A 138 3.85 -7.46 9.93
CA LEU A 138 3.10 -7.22 11.16
C LEU A 138 1.71 -6.62 10.89
N ALA A 139 1.62 -5.64 9.97
CA ALA A 139 0.33 -5.06 9.58
C ALA A 139 -0.60 -6.10 8.92
N VAL A 140 -0.08 -6.92 8.00
CA VAL A 140 -0.84 -7.99 7.33
C VAL A 140 -1.32 -9.03 8.35
N VAL A 141 -0.44 -9.48 9.24
CA VAL A 141 -0.76 -10.46 10.28
C VAL A 141 -1.78 -9.91 11.28
N THR A 142 -1.75 -8.61 11.57
CA THR A 142 -2.67 -7.99 12.53
C THR A 142 -4.05 -7.70 11.91
N ILE A 143 -4.12 -7.43 10.60
CA ILE A 143 -5.38 -7.13 9.89
C ILE A 143 -6.08 -8.40 9.39
N ALA A 144 -5.34 -9.47 9.05
CA ALA A 144 -5.92 -10.75 8.65
C ALA A 144 -6.97 -11.33 9.65
N PRO A 145 -6.77 -11.30 10.97
CA PRO A 145 -7.76 -11.82 11.92
C PRO A 145 -9.01 -10.95 12.08
N SER A 146 -9.02 -9.68 11.65
CA SER A 146 -10.23 -8.83 11.76
C SER A 146 -11.26 -9.08 10.64
N ARG A 147 -10.94 -9.95 9.68
CA ARG A 147 -11.87 -10.45 8.65
C ARG A 147 -12.60 -11.73 9.03
N LEU A 148 -12.41 -12.24 10.24
CA LEU A 148 -13.29 -13.30 10.74
C LEU A 148 -14.68 -12.70 10.90
N PRO A 149 -15.72 -13.27 10.27
CA PRO A 149 -17.08 -12.76 10.39
C PRO A 149 -17.42 -12.67 11.87
N ALA A 150 -17.74 -11.47 12.34
CA ALA A 150 -18.35 -11.28 13.63
C ALA A 150 -19.52 -12.28 13.72
N ARG A 151 -19.46 -13.18 14.71
CA ARG A 151 -20.54 -14.16 14.95
C ARG A 151 -21.88 -13.42 14.87
N PRO A 152 -22.78 -13.80 13.98
CA PRO A 152 -23.94 -12.98 13.71
C PRO A 152 -24.84 -12.92 14.95
N HIS A 153 -25.31 -11.71 15.27
CA HIS A 153 -26.03 -11.38 16.51
C HIS A 153 -27.35 -12.15 16.71
N HIS A 154 -27.88 -12.83 15.67
CA HIS A 154 -29.10 -13.64 15.77
C HIS A 154 -28.94 -14.86 16.68
N LEU A 155 -27.72 -15.39 16.85
CA LEU A 155 -27.45 -16.54 17.74
C LEU A 155 -27.52 -16.20 19.24
N ARG A 156 -27.31 -14.94 19.65
CA ARG A 156 -27.53 -14.52 21.05
C ARG A 156 -29.02 -14.37 21.38
N ALA A 157 -29.83 -13.96 20.40
CA ALA A 157 -31.26 -13.78 20.57
C ALA A 157 -32.02 -15.11 20.67
N GLU A 158 -31.49 -16.20 20.10
CA GLU A 158 -32.03 -17.55 20.31
C GLU A 158 -31.67 -18.12 21.68
N PHE A 159 -30.42 -17.99 22.14
CA PHE A 159 -30.04 -18.47 23.47
C PHE A 159 -30.78 -17.75 24.61
N GLY A 160 -31.05 -16.45 24.45
CA GLY A 160 -31.89 -15.69 25.40
C GLY A 160 -33.37 -16.10 25.40
N ARG A 161 -33.88 -16.65 24.28
CA ARG A 161 -35.25 -17.20 24.20
C ARG A 161 -35.37 -18.60 24.79
N ILE A 162 -34.31 -19.42 24.70
CA ILE A 162 -34.29 -20.80 25.23
C ILE A 162 -34.12 -20.82 26.76
N THR A 163 -33.59 -19.74 27.36
CA THR A 163 -33.36 -19.63 28.81
C THR A 163 -34.40 -18.77 29.54
N ALA A 164 -35.40 -18.23 28.84
CA ALA A 164 -36.50 -17.54 29.47
C ALA A 164 -37.42 -18.56 30.17
N PRO A 165 -37.65 -18.45 31.49
CA PRO A 165 -38.62 -19.31 32.17
C PRO A 165 -40.00 -19.10 31.55
N ALA A 166 -40.71 -20.18 31.26
CA ALA A 166 -42.07 -20.13 30.74
C ALA A 166 -42.94 -19.27 31.66
N PRO A 167 -43.74 -18.32 31.13
CA PRO A 167 -44.71 -17.62 31.96
C PRO A 167 -45.67 -18.66 32.54
N GLY A 168 -45.65 -18.78 33.87
CA GLY A 168 -46.38 -19.81 34.61
C GLY A 168 -47.88 -19.78 34.32
N GLY A 169 -48.43 -20.97 34.11
CA GLY A 169 -49.84 -21.27 34.31
C GLY A 169 -50.10 -21.74 35.74
#